data_AF-A0AAD8EHR0-F1
#
_entry.id   AF-A0AAD8EHR0-F1
#
_cell.length_a   1.000
_cell.length_b   1.000
_cell.length_c   1.000
_cell.angle_alpha   90.00
_cell.angle_beta   90.00
_cell.angle_gamma   90.00
#
_symmetry.space_group_name_H-M   'P 1'
#
loop_
_entity.id
_entity.type
_entity.pdbx_description
1 polymer ?
#
loop_
_entity_poly.entity_id
_entity_poly.type
_entity_poly.pdbx_seq_one_letter_code
_entity_poly.pdbx_strand_id
1 'polypeptide(L)'
;EVSRFMILFQSLLFKDIFLAYSYVTFLFFRRLQRFDKQPEYTEVNPEEDVLLTCKIFNKRGTCSWQKDNKFFSIPKNKTTLEDARRSLWRNAERDVLS
;
A
#
# COMPACT_ATOMS: atom_id res chain seq x y z
N GLU A 1 42.12 -29.00 21.76
CA GLU A 1 41.84 -27.58 21.42
C GLU A 1 41.19 -27.39 20.04
N VAL A 2 41.60 -28.12 19.01
CA VAL A 2 41.07 -28.03 17.62
C VAL A 2 39.54 -28.20 17.51
N SER A 3 38.93 -29.09 18.28
CA SER A 3 37.48 -29.35 18.23
C SER A 3 36.61 -28.17 18.68
N ARG A 4 37.07 -27.36 19.66
CA ARG A 4 36.33 -26.17 20.11
C ARG A 4 36.40 -25.04 19.09
N PHE A 5 37.52 -24.91 18.39
CA PHE A 5 37.72 -23.93 17.33
C PHE A 5 36.81 -24.19 16.13
N MET A 6 36.67 -25.46 15.70
CA MET A 6 35.80 -25.81 14.57
C MET A 6 34.30 -25.61 14.86
N ILE A 7 33.84 -25.87 16.09
CA ILE A 7 32.43 -25.67 16.49
C ILE A 7 32.09 -24.17 16.54
N LEU A 8 32.98 -23.34 17.12
CA LEU A 8 32.80 -21.89 17.15
C LEU A 8 32.81 -21.30 15.73
N PHE A 9 33.72 -21.76 14.85
CA PHE A 9 33.79 -21.34 13.46
C PHE A 9 32.52 -21.70 12.66
N GLN A 10 31.99 -22.91 12.81
CA GLN A 10 30.70 -23.28 12.20
C GLN A 10 29.56 -22.40 12.73
N SER A 11 29.45 -22.19 14.04
CA SER A 11 28.37 -21.39 14.64
C SER A 11 28.42 -19.89 14.27
N LEU A 12 29.60 -19.34 14.02
CA LEU A 12 29.79 -17.95 13.59
C LEU A 12 29.35 -17.77 12.14
N LEU A 13 29.75 -18.67 11.24
CA LEU A 13 29.27 -18.67 9.85
C LEU A 13 27.74 -18.77 9.77
N PHE A 14 27.10 -19.59 10.60
CA PHE A 14 25.63 -19.67 10.65
C PHE A 14 24.98 -18.35 11.09
N LYS A 15 25.58 -17.62 12.03
CA LYS A 15 25.07 -16.31 12.48
C LYS A 15 25.26 -15.24 11.42
N ASP A 16 26.41 -15.18 10.78
CA ASP A 16 26.70 -14.21 9.72
C ASP A 16 25.79 -14.43 8.49
N ILE A 17 25.58 -15.70 8.10
CA ILE A 17 24.67 -16.08 7.02
C ILE A 17 23.21 -15.72 7.39
N PHE A 18 22.78 -16.03 8.61
CA PHE A 18 21.43 -15.70 9.06
C PHE A 18 21.19 -14.18 9.11
N LEU A 19 22.15 -13.42 9.62
CA LEU A 19 22.09 -11.96 9.64
C LEU A 19 22.05 -11.39 8.22
N ALA A 20 22.91 -11.86 7.32
CA ALA A 20 22.91 -11.46 5.92
C ALA A 20 21.57 -11.78 5.24
N TYR A 21 21.01 -12.97 5.46
CA TYR A 21 19.71 -13.35 4.92
C TYR A 21 18.57 -12.49 5.49
N SER A 22 18.56 -12.26 6.80
CA SER A 22 17.57 -11.38 7.45
C SER A 22 17.64 -9.95 6.90
N TYR A 23 18.85 -9.44 6.63
CA TYR A 23 19.06 -8.10 6.11
C TYR A 23 18.58 -7.99 4.66
N VAL A 24 18.94 -8.94 3.81
CA VAL A 24 18.51 -8.99 2.40
C VAL A 24 17.00 -9.12 2.30
N THR A 25 16.39 -10.02 3.09
CA THR A 25 14.93 -10.17 3.12
C THR A 25 14.24 -8.89 3.62
N PHE A 26 14.74 -8.28 4.70
CA PHE A 26 14.21 -7.01 5.20
C PHE A 26 14.28 -5.89 4.16
N LEU A 27 15.42 -5.73 3.46
CA LEU A 27 15.55 -4.75 2.37
C LEU A 27 14.57 -5.00 1.23
N PHE A 28 14.32 -6.26 0.89
CA PHE A 28 13.33 -6.64 -0.13
C PHE A 28 11.90 -6.24 0.30
N PHE A 29 11.48 -6.59 1.52
CA PHE A 29 10.16 -6.25 2.03
C PHE A 29 9.91 -4.75 2.09
N ARG A 30 10.93 -3.94 2.41
CA ARG A 30 10.81 -2.47 2.41
C ARG A 30 10.53 -1.88 1.03
N ARG A 31 10.75 -2.61 -0.05
CA ARG A 31 10.52 -2.18 -1.44
C ARG A 31 9.15 -2.62 -1.98
N LEU A 32 8.42 -3.45 -1.26
CA LEU A 32 7.10 -3.91 -1.67
C LEU A 32 6.05 -2.82 -1.50
N GLN A 33 5.09 -2.79 -2.42
CA GLN A 33 3.92 -1.91 -2.32
C GLN A 33 3.06 -2.37 -1.15
N ARG A 34 2.64 -1.43 -0.31
CA ARG A 34 1.76 -1.72 0.83
C ARG A 34 0.87 -0.52 1.15
N PHE A 35 -0.25 -0.76 1.79
CA PHE A 35 -1.10 0.29 2.31
C PHE A 35 -0.51 0.84 3.62
N ASP A 36 -0.38 2.16 3.70
CA ASP A 36 -0.13 2.91 4.94
C ASP A 36 -1.45 3.24 5.62
N LYS A 37 -2.46 3.66 4.83
CA LYS A 37 -3.82 3.91 5.30
C LYS A 37 -4.81 3.25 4.36
N GLN A 38 -5.66 2.40 4.92
CA GLN A 38 -6.77 1.76 4.22
C GLN A 38 -8.05 2.59 4.42
N PRO A 39 -8.99 2.56 3.46
CA PRO A 39 -10.31 3.14 3.67
C PRO A 39 -11.04 2.36 4.77
N GLU A 40 -11.69 3.10 5.67
CA GLU A 40 -12.49 2.52 6.74
C GLU A 40 -13.98 2.67 6.43
N TYR A 41 -14.77 1.75 6.98
CA TYR A 41 -16.21 1.86 6.92
C TYR A 41 -16.66 3.10 7.68
N THR A 42 -17.50 3.91 7.04
CA THR A 42 -18.01 5.15 7.60
C THR A 42 -19.50 5.23 7.28
N GLU A 43 -20.30 5.45 8.31
CA GLU A 43 -21.72 5.76 8.16
C GLU A 43 -21.84 7.27 7.98
N VAL A 44 -22.56 7.69 6.94
CA VAL A 44 -22.85 9.09 6.68
C VAL A 44 -24.33 9.27 6.47
N ASN A 45 -24.84 10.41 6.91
CA ASN A 45 -26.24 10.72 6.70
C ASN A 45 -26.48 11.03 5.21
N PRO A 46 -27.73 10.87 4.75
CA PRO A 46 -28.14 11.40 3.46
C PRO A 46 -27.77 12.89 3.35
N GLU A 47 -27.26 13.31 2.18
CA GLU A 47 -26.82 14.69 1.87
C GLU A 47 -25.47 15.14 2.48
N GLU A 48 -24.85 14.31 3.31
CA GLU A 48 -23.50 14.58 3.82
C GLU A 48 -22.42 13.99 2.93
N ASP A 49 -21.32 14.73 2.76
CA ASP A 49 -20.16 14.28 2.02
C ASP A 49 -19.23 13.42 2.90
N VAL A 50 -18.75 12.31 2.34
CA VAL A 50 -17.74 11.47 2.98
C VAL A 50 -16.44 11.47 2.20
N LEU A 51 -15.32 11.54 2.92
CA LEU A 51 -14.00 11.41 2.35
C LEU A 51 -13.34 10.09 2.75
N LEU A 52 -13.21 9.18 1.78
CA LEU A 52 -12.43 7.95 1.95
C LEU A 52 -10.97 8.19 1.61
N THR A 53 -10.10 8.10 2.62
CA THR A 53 -8.65 8.30 2.44
C THR A 53 -7.92 6.97 2.24
N CYS A 54 -7.05 6.90 1.24
CA CYS A 54 -6.15 5.78 1.01
C CYS A 54 -4.72 6.30 0.81
N LYS A 55 -3.74 5.67 1.47
CA LYS A 55 -2.33 6.01 1.34
C LYS A 55 -1.52 4.74 1.09
N ILE A 56 -0.72 4.75 0.04
CA ILE A 56 0.08 3.61 -0.41
C ILE A 56 1.57 3.98 -0.36
N PHE A 57 2.38 3.15 0.28
CA PHE A 57 3.83 3.23 0.21
C PHE A 57 4.37 2.38 -0.93
N ASN A 58 5.48 2.84 -1.53
CA ASN A 58 6.11 2.21 -2.69
C ASN A 58 5.10 1.90 -3.81
N LYS A 59 4.18 2.85 -4.08
CA LYS A 59 3.17 2.69 -5.11
C LYS A 59 3.83 2.38 -6.46
N ARG A 60 3.52 1.22 -7.02
CA ARG A 60 3.89 0.81 -8.37
C ARG A 60 2.60 0.80 -9.20
N GLY A 61 2.65 1.36 -10.40
CA GLY A 61 1.47 1.41 -11.28
C GLY A 61 0.41 2.44 -10.88
N THR A 62 -0.85 2.11 -11.14
CA THR A 62 -2.00 3.02 -10.97
C THR A 62 -2.87 2.63 -9.79
N CYS A 63 -3.60 3.58 -9.22
CA CYS A 63 -4.57 3.35 -8.16
C CYS A 63 -5.96 3.73 -8.69
N SER A 64 -6.94 2.89 -8.43
CA SER A 64 -8.35 3.07 -8.79
C SER A 64 -9.22 2.83 -7.57
N TRP A 65 -10.39 3.46 -7.55
CA TRP A 65 -11.43 3.13 -6.58
C TRP A 65 -12.44 2.21 -7.25
N GLN A 66 -13.07 1.33 -6.47
CA GLN A 66 -14.14 0.47 -6.95
C GLN A 66 -15.33 0.63 -6.00
N LYS A 67 -16.52 0.81 -6.57
CA LYS A 67 -17.79 0.83 -5.85
C LYS A 67 -18.77 -0.04 -6.62
N ASP A 68 -19.47 -0.95 -5.95
CA ASP A 68 -20.49 -1.82 -6.55
C ASP A 68 -20.01 -2.53 -7.83
N ASN A 69 -18.80 -3.09 -7.77
CA ASN A 69 -18.06 -3.71 -8.87
C ASN A 69 -17.69 -2.80 -10.07
N LYS A 70 -18.02 -1.51 -10.08
CA LYS A 70 -17.59 -0.55 -11.11
C LYS A 70 -16.27 0.15 -10.72
N PHE A 71 -15.35 0.27 -11.68
CA PHE A 71 -14.04 0.91 -11.48
C PHE A 71 -14.07 2.41 -11.81
N PHE A 72 -13.49 3.21 -10.93
CA PHE A 72 -13.33 4.65 -11.09
C PHE A 72 -11.84 5.00 -11.20
N SER A 73 -11.48 5.62 -12.32
CA SER A 73 -10.11 6.10 -12.55
C SER A 73 -9.91 7.46 -11.88
N ILE A 74 -8.88 7.55 -11.03
CA ILE A 74 -8.45 8.83 -10.44
C ILE A 74 -7.40 9.45 -11.38
N PRO A 75 -7.55 10.73 -11.78
CA PRO A 75 -6.54 11.39 -12.61
C PRO A 75 -5.18 11.46 -11.90
N LYS A 76 -4.10 11.22 -12.65
CA LYS A 76 -2.72 11.10 -12.13
C LYS A 76 -2.14 12.39 -11.50
N ASN A 77 -2.76 13.55 -11.73
CA ASN A 77 -2.24 14.87 -11.37
C ASN A 77 -3.17 15.64 -10.41
N LYS A 78 -3.65 14.97 -9.35
CA LYS A 78 -4.56 15.59 -8.39
C LYS A 78 -4.09 15.28 -6.97
N THR A 79 -3.35 16.22 -6.41
CA THR A 79 -2.76 16.18 -5.07
C THR A 79 -3.69 16.71 -3.99
N THR A 80 -4.77 17.38 -4.37
CA THR A 80 -5.75 18.00 -3.47
C THR A 80 -7.07 17.22 -3.44
N LEU A 81 -7.68 17.19 -2.26
CA LEU A 81 -8.94 16.49 -1.98
C LEU A 81 -10.10 16.98 -2.85
N GLU A 82 -10.17 18.29 -3.09
CA GLU A 82 -11.17 18.93 -3.96
C GLU A 82 -11.12 18.43 -5.40
N ASP A 83 -9.92 18.12 -5.87
CA ASP A 83 -9.69 17.71 -7.23
C ASP A 83 -10.13 16.27 -7.47
N ALA A 84 -9.89 15.39 -6.50
CA ALA A 84 -10.43 14.03 -6.48
C ALA A 84 -11.96 14.04 -6.36
N ARG A 85 -12.52 14.89 -5.46
CA ARG A 85 -13.95 15.11 -5.27
C ARG A 85 -14.64 15.43 -6.60
N ARG A 86 -14.22 16.47 -7.32
CA ARG A 86 -14.81 16.84 -8.62
C ARG A 86 -14.73 15.74 -9.69
N SER A 87 -13.71 14.88 -9.65
CA SER A 87 -13.57 13.80 -10.64
C SER A 87 -14.51 12.63 -10.35
N LEU A 88 -14.74 12.31 -9.08
CA LEU A 88 -15.67 11.26 -8.65
C LEU A 88 -17.12 11.68 -8.92
N TRP A 89 -17.50 12.91 -8.58
CA TRP A 89 -18.85 13.44 -8.87
C TRP A 89 -19.20 13.39 -10.36
N ARG A 90 -18.31 13.85 -11.25
CA ARG A 90 -18.53 13.80 -12.70
C ARG A 90 -18.62 12.39 -13.29
N ASN A 91 -18.07 11.39 -12.62
CA ASN A 91 -18.22 10.00 -13.04
C ASN A 91 -19.55 9.42 -12.50
N ALA A 92 -19.94 9.76 -11.27
CA ALA A 92 -21.20 9.36 -10.67
C ALA A 92 -22.42 9.94 -11.41
N GLU A 93 -22.40 11.23 -11.79
CA GLU A 93 -23.47 11.83 -12.61
C GLU A 93 -23.65 11.12 -13.96
N ARG A 94 -22.55 10.62 -14.55
CA ARG A 94 -22.60 9.91 -15.83
C ARG A 94 -23.29 8.54 -15.70
N ASP A 95 -23.14 7.88 -14.55
CA ASP A 95 -23.81 6.62 -14.24
C ASP A 95 -25.30 6.81 -13.89
N VAL A 96 -25.72 7.98 -13.39
CA VAL A 96 -27.14 8.29 -13.12
C VAL A 96 -27.92 8.64 -14.39
N LEU A 97 -27.22 9.12 -15.42
CA LEU A 97 -27.80 9.50 -16.70
C LEU A 97 -27.75 8.37 -17.77
N SER A 98 -27.30 7.16 -17.40
CA SER A 98 -27.21 5.97 -18.27
C SER A 98 -28.15 4.86 -17.81
#